data_AF-A0A8J7GV65-F1
#
_entry.id   AF-A0A8J7GV65-F1
#
_cell.length_a   1.000
_cell.length_b   1.000
_cell.length_c   1.000
_cell.angle_alpha   90.00
_cell.angle_beta   90.00
_cell.angle_gamma   90.00
#
_symmetry.space_group_name_H-M   'P 1'
#
loop_
_entity.id
_entity.type
_entity.pdbx_description
1 polymer ?
#
loop_
_entity_poly.entity_id
_entity_poly.type
_entity_poly.pdbx_seq_one_letter_code
_entity_poly.pdbx_strand_id
1 'polypeptide(L)'
;MNPEKIDYNRINENEIIDDGGIDAAFQLKDLPVYVVYRHGRYKKCFSRDTAINRLAHFMTEKVFRRANRSSRRPDVYREDAEAWERGEVLPEYKLAHARCELRISRLLAEKQKQKRDAERWNKKFRTWAIKHEALIDQKKESEKIYNQLMKSRPY
;
A
#
# COMPACT_ATOMS: atom_id res chain seq x y z
N MET A 1 3.91 27.28 3.67
CA MET A 1 2.85 27.17 4.70
C MET A 1 2.04 28.44 4.60
N ASN A 2 0.75 28.37 4.29
CA ASN A 2 -0.05 29.59 4.01
C ASN A 2 -0.53 30.17 5.36
N PRO A 3 -0.06 31.35 5.78
CA PRO A 3 -0.28 31.88 7.14
C PRO A 3 -1.75 32.24 7.43
N GLU A 4 -2.58 32.34 6.39
CA GLU A 4 -4.01 32.74 6.49
C GLU A 4 -4.95 31.60 6.91
N LYS A 5 -4.45 30.37 7.06
CA LYS A 5 -5.23 29.22 7.57
C LYS A 5 -5.03 28.95 9.07
N ILE A 6 -4.26 29.78 9.75
CA ILE A 6 -4.07 29.69 11.18
C ILE A 6 -5.18 30.54 11.81
N ASP A 7 -6.11 29.88 12.51
CA ASP A 7 -7.17 30.56 13.25
C ASP A 7 -6.59 31.13 14.56
N TYR A 8 -6.14 32.38 14.51
CA TYR A 8 -5.53 33.07 15.65
C TYR A 8 -6.53 33.35 16.78
N ASN A 9 -7.85 33.20 16.56
CA ASN A 9 -8.86 33.37 17.61
C ASN A 9 -8.91 32.19 18.60
N ARG A 10 -8.23 31.08 18.29
CA ARG A 10 -7.95 30.00 19.23
C ARG A 10 -6.74 30.26 20.14
N ILE A 11 -6.04 31.38 19.95
CA ILE A 11 -4.87 31.74 20.76
C ILE A 11 -5.33 32.87 21.69
N ASN A 12 -6.19 32.53 22.64
CA ASN A 12 -6.59 33.45 23.69
C ASN A 12 -5.41 33.60 24.67
N GLU A 13 -5.13 34.81 25.17
CA GLU A 13 -3.94 35.13 26.01
C GLU A 13 -3.84 34.32 27.34
N ASN A 14 -4.86 33.50 27.64
CA ASN A 14 -4.93 32.63 28.82
C ASN A 14 -5.16 31.14 28.50
N GLU A 15 -5.05 30.72 27.24
CA GLU A 15 -4.99 29.29 26.95
C GLU A 15 -3.57 28.79 27.23
N ILE A 16 -3.42 28.09 28.37
CA ILE A 16 -2.35 27.11 28.54
C ILE A 16 -2.37 26.28 27.26
N ILE A 17 -1.31 26.34 26.45
CA ILE A 17 -1.07 25.34 25.41
C ILE A 17 -0.92 24.04 26.21
N ASP A 18 -2.04 23.35 26.40
CA ASP A 18 -2.07 22.03 27.01
C ASP A 18 -1.44 21.11 25.97
N ASP A 19 -0.11 21.12 25.94
CA ASP A 19 0.73 20.05 25.40
C ASP A 19 0.40 18.82 26.22
N GLY A 20 -0.79 18.26 25.98
CA GLY A 20 -1.52 17.36 26.87
C GLY A 20 -0.56 16.47 27.64
N GLY A 21 -0.72 16.43 28.96
CA GLY A 21 0.18 15.72 29.86
C GLY A 21 0.53 14.31 29.36
N ILE A 22 1.57 13.70 29.92
CA ILE A 22 2.18 12.43 29.45
C ILE A 22 1.16 11.37 28.95
N ASP A 23 -0.01 11.26 29.57
CA ASP A 23 -1.12 10.40 29.15
C ASP A 23 -1.65 10.67 27.73
N ALA A 24 -1.74 11.94 27.30
CA ALA A 24 -2.11 12.31 25.93
C ALA A 24 -1.02 11.97 24.90
N ALA A 25 0.24 11.84 25.32
CA ALA A 25 1.33 11.36 24.45
C ALA A 25 1.28 9.82 24.27
N PHE A 26 0.74 9.08 25.24
CA PHE A 26 0.59 7.63 25.19
C PHE A 26 -0.80 7.22 24.67
N GLN A 27 -1.00 7.37 23.35
CA GLN A 27 -2.23 6.95 22.67
C GLN A 27 -2.01 5.70 21.81
N LEU A 28 -2.88 4.71 21.97
CA LEU A 28 -2.96 3.57 21.06
C LEU A 28 -3.66 4.02 19.77
N LYS A 29 -2.89 4.25 18.71
CA LYS A 29 -3.41 4.59 17.38
C LYS A 29 -3.35 3.38 16.47
N ASP A 30 -4.47 3.05 15.81
CA ASP A 30 -4.49 2.04 14.75
C ASP A 30 -3.84 2.62 13.49
N LEU A 31 -2.55 2.33 13.31
CA LEU A 31 -1.74 2.81 12.19
C LEU A 31 -1.40 1.66 11.25
N PRO A 32 -1.42 1.89 9.93
CA PRO A 32 -1.05 0.87 8.97
C PRO A 32 0.43 0.49 9.14
N VAL A 33 0.67 -0.75 9.56
CA VAL A 33 2.02 -1.33 9.64
C VAL A 33 2.26 -2.20 8.41
N TYR A 34 3.23 -1.82 7.59
CA TYR A 34 3.72 -2.61 6.47
C TYR A 34 4.74 -3.63 6.98
N VAL A 35 4.54 -4.90 6.66
CA VAL A 35 5.44 -5.97 7.05
C VAL A 35 6.24 -6.42 5.83
N VAL A 36 7.55 -6.29 5.93
CA VAL A 36 8.49 -6.76 4.90
C VAL A 36 9.17 -8.02 5.41
N TYR A 37 8.91 -9.13 4.71
CA TYR A 37 9.56 -10.41 5.00
C TYR A 37 10.16 -11.00 3.72
N ARG A 38 11.48 -11.18 3.71
CA ARG A 38 12.18 -11.77 2.57
C ARG A 38 13.55 -12.31 2.97
N HIS A 39 13.92 -13.47 2.43
CA HIS A 39 15.24 -14.09 2.64
C HIS A 39 15.62 -14.28 4.13
N GLY A 40 14.64 -14.62 4.97
CA GLY A 40 14.81 -14.79 6.42
C GLY A 40 14.93 -13.49 7.21
N ARG A 41 14.82 -12.32 6.56
CA ARG A 41 14.83 -11.02 7.22
C ARG A 41 13.41 -10.49 7.36
N TYR A 42 13.15 -9.84 8.49
CA TYR A 42 11.85 -9.32 8.88
C TYR A 42 11.98 -7.87 9.32
N LYS A 43 11.10 -6.99 8.84
CA LYS A 43 11.00 -5.60 9.33
C LYS A 43 9.57 -5.07 9.24
N LYS A 44 9.12 -4.42 10.31
CA LYS A 44 7.91 -3.61 10.35
C LYS A 44 8.25 -2.17 9.93
N CYS A 45 7.42 -1.57 9.08
CA CYS A 45 7.58 -0.23 8.55
C CYS A 45 6.27 0.54 8.67
N PHE A 46 6.35 1.82 9.02
CA PHE A 46 5.18 2.69 9.18
C PHE A 46 4.78 3.41 7.88
N SER A 47 5.62 3.32 6.84
CA SER A 47 5.33 3.87 5.51
C SER A 47 5.59 2.82 4.43
N ARG A 48 4.79 2.90 3.37
CA ARG A 48 4.92 2.05 2.18
C ARG A 48 6.26 2.25 1.49
N ASP A 49 6.74 3.48 1.38
CA ASP A 49 8.02 3.77 0.71
C ASP A 49 9.19 3.19 1.50
N THR A 50 9.15 3.30 2.83
CA THR A 50 10.12 2.64 3.70
C THR A 50 10.07 1.12 3.55
N ALA A 51 8.88 0.54 3.41
CA ALA A 51 8.73 -0.90 3.19
C ALA A 51 9.34 -1.33 1.84
N ILE A 52 9.12 -0.57 0.77
CA ILE A 52 9.72 -0.82 -0.55
C ILE A 52 11.25 -0.72 -0.46
N ASN A 53 11.76 0.33 0.17
CA ASN A 53 13.19 0.54 0.36
C ASN A 53 13.86 -0.62 1.13
N ARG A 54 13.22 -1.07 2.21
CA ARG A 54 13.68 -2.21 3.00
C ARG A 54 13.62 -3.52 2.22
N LEU A 55 12.56 -3.74 1.45
CA LEU A 55 12.45 -4.92 0.60
C LEU A 55 13.55 -4.93 -0.47
N ALA A 56 13.77 -3.81 -1.14
CA ALA A 56 14.84 -3.65 -2.12
C ALA A 56 16.21 -3.90 -1.50
N HIS A 57 16.46 -3.42 -0.28
CA HIS A 57 17.68 -3.67 0.46
C HIS A 57 17.88 -5.18 0.74
N PHE A 58 16.85 -5.87 1.24
CA PHE A 58 16.93 -7.33 1.50
C PHE A 58 17.25 -8.13 0.23
N MET A 59 16.65 -7.75 -0.89
CA MET A 59 16.87 -8.41 -2.17
C MET A 59 18.26 -8.13 -2.73
N THR A 60 18.69 -6.86 -2.72
CA THR A 60 19.99 -6.43 -3.26
C THR A 60 21.13 -7.01 -2.44
N GLU A 61 21.07 -6.94 -1.12
CA GLU A 61 22.11 -7.50 -0.25
C GLU A 61 22.23 -9.02 -0.40
N LYS A 62 21.11 -9.74 -0.59
CA LYS A 62 21.17 -11.18 -0.84
C LYS A 62 21.92 -11.52 -2.12
N VAL A 63 21.74 -10.73 -3.18
CA VAL A 63 22.44 -10.91 -4.46
C VAL A 63 23.93 -10.60 -4.31
N PHE A 64 24.27 -9.47 -3.69
CA PHE A 64 25.67 -9.08 -3.47
C PHE A 64 26.42 -10.11 -2.63
N ARG A 65 25.81 -10.59 -1.54
CA ARG A 65 26.39 -11.67 -0.71
C ARG A 65 26.60 -12.96 -1.49
N ARG A 66 25.68 -13.32 -2.40
CA ARG A 66 25.85 -14.52 -3.26
C ARG A 66 26.94 -14.35 -4.30
N ALA A 67 27.18 -13.11 -4.74
CA ALA A 67 28.22 -12.78 -5.70
C ALA A 67 29.58 -12.49 -5.04
N ASN A 68 29.72 -12.70 -3.72
CA ASN A 68 30.90 -12.33 -2.93
C ASN A 68 31.34 -10.87 -3.14
N ARG A 69 30.37 -9.97 -3.38
CA ARG A 69 30.61 -8.52 -3.48
C ARG A 69 30.20 -7.84 -2.19
N SER A 70 31.03 -6.91 -1.72
CA SER A 70 30.67 -6.06 -0.59
C SER A 70 29.62 -5.02 -1.01
N SER A 71 28.74 -4.65 -0.08
CA SER A 71 27.78 -3.55 -0.25
C SER A 71 28.35 -2.19 0.17
N ARG A 72 29.37 -2.19 1.03
CA ARG A 72 29.99 -1.00 1.62
C ARG A 72 31.51 -1.11 1.61
N ARG A 73 32.19 0.03 1.70
CA ARG A 73 33.60 0.05 2.08
C ARG A 73 33.76 -0.47 3.53
N PRO A 74 34.93 -1.00 3.89
CA PRO A 74 35.23 -1.37 5.28
C PRO A 74 35.03 -0.17 6.23
N ASP A 75 34.69 -0.47 7.47
CA ASP A 75 34.63 0.54 8.53
C ASP A 75 36.06 0.97 8.88
N VAL A 76 36.25 2.26 9.14
CA VAL A 76 37.56 2.87 9.40
C VAL A 76 37.57 3.43 10.81
N TYR A 77 38.58 3.09 11.60
CA TYR A 77 38.77 3.69 12.91
C TYR A 77 39.39 5.09 12.75
N ARG A 78 38.77 6.10 13.35
CA ARG A 78 39.28 7.47 13.34
C ARG A 78 39.88 7.78 14.71
N GLU A 79 41.20 7.97 14.74
CA GLU A 79 41.97 8.18 15.98
C GLU A 79 41.64 9.51 16.66
N ASP A 80 41.32 10.55 15.91
CA ASP A 80 40.91 11.88 16.39
C ASP A 80 39.57 11.88 17.14
N ALA A 81 38.65 10.99 16.75
CA ALA A 81 37.32 10.86 17.35
C ALA A 81 37.19 9.65 18.28
N GLU A 82 38.24 8.85 18.41
CA GLU A 82 38.26 7.57 19.14
C GLU A 82 37.06 6.66 18.79
N ALA A 83 36.66 6.65 17.52
CA ALA A 83 35.42 6.03 17.08
C ALA A 83 35.56 5.29 15.74
N TRP A 84 34.78 4.23 15.60
CA TRP A 84 34.63 3.51 14.33
C TRP A 84 33.64 4.23 13.42
N GLU A 85 34.13 4.66 12.26
CA GLU A 85 33.30 5.24 11.22
C GLU A 85 32.81 4.18 10.24
N ARG A 86 31.50 4.20 9.99
CA ARG A 86 30.92 3.24 9.08
C ARG A 86 31.28 3.58 7.64
N GLY A 87 31.93 2.65 6.94
CA GLY A 87 32.37 2.84 5.56
C GLY A 87 31.21 3.16 4.61
N GLU A 88 31.45 3.99 3.59
CA GLU A 88 30.41 4.41 2.66
C GLU A 88 29.80 3.26 1.85
N VAL A 89 28.53 3.41 1.47
CA VAL A 89 27.86 2.46 0.57
C VAL A 89 28.45 2.58 -0.83
N LEU A 90 28.84 1.44 -1.41
CA LEU A 90 29.47 1.41 -2.73
C LEU A 90 28.50 1.92 -3.82
N PRO A 91 28.97 2.68 -4.82
CA PRO A 91 28.12 3.19 -5.90
C PRO A 91 27.37 2.08 -6.65
N GLU A 92 28.02 0.94 -6.91
CA GLU A 92 27.41 -0.23 -7.54
C GLU A 92 26.21 -0.74 -6.75
N TYR A 93 26.33 -0.78 -5.41
CA TYR A 93 25.25 -1.20 -4.53
C TYR A 93 24.09 -0.19 -4.57
N LYS A 94 24.38 1.11 -4.51
CA LYS A 94 23.35 2.17 -4.60
C LYS A 94 22.56 2.06 -5.90
N LEU A 95 23.25 1.86 -7.04
CA LEU A 95 22.61 1.71 -8.34
C LEU A 95 21.75 0.43 -8.42
N ALA A 96 22.27 -0.70 -7.95
CA ALA A 96 21.53 -1.96 -7.94
C ALA A 96 20.28 -1.86 -7.04
N HIS A 97 20.42 -1.24 -5.88
CA HIS A 97 19.34 -1.01 -4.93
C HIS A 97 18.26 -0.09 -5.51
N ALA A 98 18.62 1.05 -6.09
CA ALA A 98 17.67 1.95 -6.74
C ALA A 98 16.92 1.29 -7.91
N ARG A 99 17.61 0.48 -8.73
CA ARG A 99 16.95 -0.32 -9.79
C ARG A 99 15.95 -1.31 -9.20
N CYS A 100 16.29 -1.95 -8.08
CA CYS A 100 15.42 -2.87 -7.38
C CYS A 100 14.17 -2.17 -6.85
N GLU A 101 14.32 -1.00 -6.21
CA GLU A 101 13.19 -0.18 -5.75
C GLU A 101 12.24 0.18 -6.88
N LEU A 102 12.76 0.72 -7.99
CA LEU A 102 11.96 1.06 -9.16
C LEU A 102 11.21 -0.15 -9.71
N ARG A 103 11.87 -1.32 -9.75
CA ARG A 103 11.23 -2.55 -10.23
C ARG A 103 10.10 -2.98 -9.31
N ILE A 104 10.29 -2.94 -7.99
CA ILE A 104 9.24 -3.27 -7.02
C ILE A 104 8.06 -2.32 -7.17
N SER A 105 8.32 -1.01 -7.24
CA SER A 105 7.28 0.00 -7.41
C SER A 105 6.45 -0.23 -8.68
N ARG A 106 7.11 -0.53 -9.80
CA ARG A 106 6.43 -0.86 -11.07
C ARG A 106 5.55 -2.10 -10.96
N LEU A 107 6.06 -3.19 -10.37
CA LEU A 107 5.29 -4.41 -10.18
C LEU A 107 4.06 -4.20 -9.29
N LEU A 108 4.19 -3.39 -8.23
CA LEU A 108 3.06 -3.05 -7.37
C LEU A 108 2.02 -2.19 -8.09
N ALA A 109 2.46 -1.21 -8.89
CA ALA A 109 1.56 -0.38 -9.68
C ALA A 109 0.79 -1.21 -10.72
N GLU A 110 1.48 -2.14 -11.38
CA GLU A 110 0.86 -3.06 -12.35
C GLU A 110 -0.19 -3.96 -11.69
N LYS A 111 0.14 -4.57 -10.54
CA LYS A 111 -0.83 -5.35 -9.76
C LYS A 111 -2.05 -4.52 -9.33
N GLN A 112 -1.82 -3.27 -8.93
CA GLN A 112 -2.92 -2.38 -8.54
C GLN A 112 -3.82 -2.03 -9.73
N LYS A 113 -3.24 -1.83 -10.92
CA LYS A 113 -4.01 -1.63 -12.15
C LYS A 113 -4.88 -2.84 -12.47
N GLN A 114 -4.29 -4.04 -12.47
CA GLN A 114 -5.04 -5.29 -12.71
C GLN A 114 -6.21 -5.47 -11.73
N LYS A 115 -5.99 -5.15 -10.45
CA LYS A 115 -7.06 -5.20 -9.43
C LYS A 115 -8.22 -4.25 -9.78
N ARG A 116 -7.91 -3.00 -10.14
CA ARG A 116 -8.92 -2.01 -10.53
C ARG A 116 -9.68 -2.43 -11.79
N ASP A 117 -8.98 -2.99 -12.76
CA ASP A 117 -9.61 -3.47 -14.00
C ASP A 117 -10.55 -4.65 -13.73
N ALA A 118 -10.14 -5.59 -12.88
CA ALA A 118 -10.98 -6.70 -12.43
C ALA A 118 -12.21 -6.21 -11.65
N GLU A 119 -12.05 -5.26 -10.73
CA GLU A 119 -13.17 -4.63 -10.00
C GLU A 119 -14.15 -3.94 -10.95
N ARG A 120 -13.64 -3.21 -11.95
CA ARG A 120 -14.46 -2.55 -12.97
C ARG A 120 -15.26 -3.55 -13.80
N TRP A 121 -14.62 -4.64 -14.23
CA TRP A 121 -15.27 -5.72 -14.97
C TRP A 121 -16.34 -6.40 -14.12
N ASN A 122 -16.02 -6.77 -12.87
CA ASN A 122 -16.96 -7.37 -11.92
C ASN A 122 -18.18 -6.47 -11.68
N LYS A 123 -17.99 -5.16 -11.56
CA LYS A 123 -19.10 -4.21 -11.41
C LYS A 123 -20.02 -4.23 -12.63
N LYS A 124 -19.46 -4.18 -13.85
CA LYS A 124 -20.24 -4.27 -15.10
C LYS A 124 -20.98 -5.61 -15.18
N PHE A 125 -20.30 -6.70 -14.90
CA PHE A 125 -20.88 -8.04 -14.93
C PHE A 125 -22.05 -8.17 -13.95
N ARG A 126 -21.90 -7.70 -12.70
CA ARG A 126 -22.99 -7.67 -11.71
C ARG A 126 -24.20 -6.89 -12.21
N THR A 127 -23.98 -5.69 -12.78
CA THR A 127 -25.08 -4.90 -13.32
C THR A 127 -25.78 -5.56 -14.50
N TRP A 128 -25.03 -6.26 -15.35
CA TRP A 128 -25.58 -7.02 -16.47
C TRP A 128 -26.37 -8.24 -15.97
N ALA A 129 -25.84 -8.98 -14.99
CA ALA A 129 -26.48 -10.16 -14.41
C ALA A 129 -27.84 -9.83 -13.80
N ILE A 130 -27.95 -8.71 -13.05
CA ILE A 130 -29.22 -8.24 -12.47
C ILE A 130 -30.25 -7.93 -13.57
N LYS A 131 -29.83 -7.24 -14.64
CA LYS A 131 -30.72 -6.95 -15.77
C LYS A 131 -31.18 -8.22 -16.47
N HIS A 132 -30.27 -9.17 -16.64
CA HIS A 132 -30.55 -10.45 -17.28
C HIS A 132 -31.52 -11.30 -16.45
N GLU A 133 -31.35 -11.34 -15.13
CA GLU A 133 -32.25 -11.98 -14.19
C GLU A 133 -33.66 -11.38 -14.26
N ALA A 134 -33.78 -10.05 -14.23
CA ALA A 134 -35.07 -9.37 -14.37
C ALA A 134 -35.78 -9.69 -15.70
N LEU A 135 -35.03 -9.78 -16.81
CA LEU A 135 -35.59 -10.17 -18.11
C LEU A 135 -36.06 -11.62 -18.14
N ILE A 136 -35.33 -12.55 -17.50
CA ILE A 136 -35.76 -13.94 -17.37
C ILE A 136 -37.07 -14.02 -16.59
N ASP A 137 -37.18 -13.29 -15.49
CA ASP A 137 -38.38 -13.32 -14.65
C ASP A 137 -39.57 -12.69 -15.37
N GLN A 138 -39.36 -11.60 -16.12
CA GLN A 138 -40.39 -11.04 -17.00
C GLN A 138 -40.86 -12.04 -18.05
N LYS A 139 -39.94 -12.77 -18.70
CA LYS A 139 -40.28 -13.82 -19.67
C LYS A 139 -41.12 -14.93 -19.03
N LYS A 140 -40.69 -15.47 -17.88
CA LYS A 140 -41.44 -16.49 -17.14
C LYS A 140 -42.86 -16.02 -16.82
N GLU A 141 -43.02 -14.78 -16.40
CA GLU A 141 -44.34 -14.23 -16.08
C GLU A 141 -45.22 -14.12 -17.33
N SER A 142 -44.66 -13.65 -18.44
CA SER A 142 -45.38 -13.62 -19.72
C SER A 142 -45.80 -15.01 -20.22
N GLU A 143 -44.97 -16.03 -20.05
CA GLU A 143 -45.29 -17.43 -20.40
C GLU A 143 -46.41 -17.99 -19.52
N LYS A 144 -46.43 -17.70 -18.21
CA LYS A 144 -47.54 -18.09 -17.33
C LYS A 144 -48.86 -17.47 -17.81
N ILE A 145 -48.86 -16.16 -18.09
CA ILE A 145 -50.04 -15.44 -18.56
C ILE A 145 -50.55 -16.04 -19.88
N TYR A 146 -49.65 -16.27 -20.85
CA TYR A 146 -49.98 -16.90 -22.13
C TYR A 146 -50.60 -18.28 -21.94
N ASN A 147 -49.97 -19.15 -21.14
CA ASN A 147 -50.47 -20.50 -20.88
C ASN A 147 -51.84 -20.49 -20.18
N GLN A 148 -52.09 -19.50 -19.32
CA GLN A 148 -53.39 -19.34 -18.66
C GLN A 148 -54.48 -18.91 -19.65
N LEU A 149 -54.18 -17.94 -20.52
CA LEU A 149 -55.08 -17.51 -21.61
C LEU A 149 -55.41 -18.65 -22.59
N MET A 150 -54.42 -19.49 -22.92
CA MET A 150 -54.62 -20.61 -23.83
C MET A 150 -55.48 -21.72 -23.20
N LYS A 151 -55.43 -21.91 -21.86
CA LYS A 151 -56.31 -22.83 -21.14
C LYS A 151 -57.76 -22.33 -21.02
N SER A 152 -57.96 -21.02 -20.99
CA SER A 152 -59.28 -20.40 -20.85
C SER A 152 -59.99 -20.14 -22.19
N ARG A 153 -59.35 -20.43 -23.33
CA ARG A 153 -59.98 -20.29 -24.64
C ARG A 153 -61.01 -21.41 -24.85
N PRO A 154 -62.28 -21.09 -25.16
CA PRO A 154 -63.24 -22.12 -25.58
C PRO A 154 -62.81 -22.70 -26.94
N TYR A 155 -62.98 -24.01 -27.10
CA TYR A 155 -62.86 -24.71 -28.38
C TYR A 155 -63.95 -24.28 -29.36
#